data_AF-A0AAE8SCD4-F1
#
_entry.id   AF-A0AAE8SCD4-F1
#
_cell.length_a   1.000
_cell.length_b   1.000
_cell.length_c   1.000
_cell.angle_alpha   90.00
_cell.angle_beta   90.00
_cell.angle_gamma   90.00
#
_symmetry.space_group_name_H-M   'P 1'
#
loop_
_entity.id
_entity.type
_entity.pdbx_description
1 polymer ?
#
loop_
_entity_poly.entity_id
_entity_poly.type
_entity_poly.pdbx_seq_one_letter_code
_entity_poly.pdbx_strand_id
1 'polypeptide(L)'
;MTPSSTASVDLLYLTFNCGKNMLDVPVFSAHLKTAFRQNATDLPQVVVLSLQEVAPLAHSFIGGYFLKPYLSRFEQAVNVAAQHVLDDISSPDSNVVTVTPTTRPSKPYTLVRANNVGYTAIMLFSRDPSRIKNIQEAEVGFGAAEIGNKGAVGLRMLYEGDDSSSELTFVATHLAAMEWNLPRRNANWAAIMRGMAFENPEVVVNSYKTSVTPSPASTPPSEDQPERVRLLADEHDEQHSRLQQQLHNISVYRPTSNLFVAGDLNYRISTTSPPPSAVFPSTDPESENYYPDFFRLDQLTRERNAGRTLHGLSEHEVHFPPTYKYDVLPARPGTQEPELDVPWKFATHRYPGWTDRVLFLDVPSWLKKGNNQDPKLNVRAYDCLPVLRMSDHRPVFLRVDVPLITPNEMAPPSGLDPDTSKDPRVRLPVEIDPEAWERRAAARRKEVMAGWSMYLWSTKQGACILATMFAFGVGVYWLYQLF
;
A
#
# COMPACT_ATOMS: atom_id res chain seq x y z
N MET A 1 -32.27 23.55 -8.40
CA MET A 1 -30.89 23.62 -7.90
C MET A 1 -30.48 22.23 -7.49
N THR A 2 -29.74 21.53 -8.34
CA THR A 2 -29.03 20.31 -7.94
C THR A 2 -28.02 20.68 -6.86
N PRO A 3 -27.91 19.93 -5.75
CA PRO A 3 -26.87 20.19 -4.76
C PRO A 3 -25.51 20.12 -5.47
N SER A 4 -24.69 21.16 -5.31
CA SER A 4 -23.31 21.17 -5.80
C SER A 4 -22.61 19.95 -5.22
N SER A 5 -22.36 18.92 -6.03
CA SER A 5 -21.60 17.76 -5.60
C SER A 5 -20.17 18.21 -5.36
N THR A 6 -19.65 17.99 -4.15
CA THR A 6 -18.23 18.23 -3.85
C THR A 6 -17.38 17.53 -4.90
N ALA A 7 -16.48 18.28 -5.55
CA ALA A 7 -15.56 17.71 -6.53
C ALA A 7 -14.79 16.54 -5.90
N SER A 8 -14.65 15.44 -6.64
CA SER A 8 -14.03 14.22 -6.13
C SER A 8 -13.22 13.52 -7.21
N VAL A 9 -12.29 12.67 -6.77
CA VAL A 9 -11.54 11.75 -7.63
C VAL A 9 -12.00 10.32 -7.40
N ASP A 10 -12.38 9.62 -8.48
CA ASP A 10 -12.75 8.20 -8.45
C ASP A 10 -11.46 7.35 -8.38
N LEU A 11 -11.24 6.75 -7.22
CA LEU A 11 -10.06 5.96 -6.89
C LEU A 11 -10.44 4.47 -6.78
N LEU A 12 -9.68 3.62 -7.46
CA LEU A 12 -9.61 2.19 -7.16
C LEU A 12 -8.29 1.85 -6.47
N TYR A 13 -8.33 1.32 -5.25
CA TYR A 13 -7.17 0.75 -4.59
C TYR A 13 -7.36 -0.77 -4.42
N LEU A 14 -6.56 -1.56 -5.14
CA LEU A 14 -6.57 -3.02 -5.08
C LEU A 14 -5.31 -3.54 -4.36
N THR A 15 -5.46 -4.54 -3.49
CA THR A 15 -4.35 -5.31 -2.91
C THR A 15 -4.39 -6.76 -3.36
N PHE A 16 -3.23 -7.37 -3.59
CA PHE A 16 -3.12 -8.77 -3.97
C PHE A 16 -1.77 -9.37 -3.58
N ASN A 17 -1.81 -10.45 -2.80
CA ASN A 17 -0.66 -11.33 -2.63
C ASN A 17 -0.54 -12.28 -3.84
N CYS A 18 0.52 -12.14 -4.63
CA CYS A 18 0.72 -12.79 -5.92
C CYS A 18 1.36 -14.18 -5.82
N GLY A 19 1.68 -14.67 -4.62
CA GLY A 19 2.27 -16.01 -4.43
C GLY A 19 3.61 -16.22 -5.18
N LYS A 20 4.32 -15.16 -5.54
CA LYS A 20 5.59 -15.14 -6.31
C LYS A 20 5.46 -15.64 -7.75
N ASN A 21 4.25 -15.69 -8.27
CA ASN A 21 3.95 -16.23 -9.60
C ASN A 21 3.69 -15.11 -10.63
N MET A 22 3.76 -15.47 -11.91
CA MET A 22 3.41 -14.57 -13.01
C MET A 22 1.89 -14.45 -13.14
N LEU A 23 1.41 -13.23 -13.39
CA LEU A 23 -0.02 -12.96 -13.59
C LEU A 23 -0.57 -13.58 -14.88
N ASP A 24 -1.72 -14.22 -14.83
CA ASP A 24 -2.50 -14.51 -16.03
C ASP A 24 -3.27 -13.24 -16.45
N VAL A 25 -2.83 -12.60 -17.53
CA VAL A 25 -3.36 -11.29 -17.95
C VAL A 25 -4.82 -11.40 -18.42
N PRO A 26 -5.19 -12.33 -19.33
CA PRO A 26 -6.59 -12.54 -19.69
C PRO A 26 -7.51 -12.75 -18.48
N VAL A 27 -7.17 -13.67 -17.58
CA VAL A 27 -8.03 -14.00 -16.43
C VAL A 27 -8.14 -12.83 -15.46
N PHE A 28 -7.00 -12.23 -15.07
CA PHE A 28 -7.03 -11.11 -14.12
C PHE A 28 -7.73 -9.88 -14.70
N SER A 29 -7.55 -9.58 -15.99
CA SER A 29 -8.23 -8.44 -16.63
C SER A 29 -9.74 -8.61 -16.69
N ALA A 30 -10.23 -9.85 -16.91
CA ALA A 30 -11.65 -10.16 -16.86
C ALA A 30 -12.25 -9.95 -15.46
N HIS A 31 -11.51 -10.30 -14.40
CA HIS A 31 -11.93 -10.00 -13.03
C HIS A 31 -11.82 -8.51 -12.69
N LEU A 32 -10.73 -7.84 -13.08
CA LEU A 32 -10.54 -6.42 -12.80
C LEU A 32 -11.62 -5.56 -13.48
N LYS A 33 -12.14 -6.00 -14.64
CA LYS A 33 -13.30 -5.37 -15.30
C LYS A 33 -14.51 -5.27 -14.38
N THR A 34 -14.77 -6.26 -13.51
CA THR A 34 -15.91 -6.21 -12.58
C THR A 34 -15.71 -5.12 -11.52
N ALA A 35 -14.51 -5.02 -10.94
CA ALA A 35 -14.15 -3.94 -10.01
C ALA A 35 -14.25 -2.55 -10.67
N PHE A 36 -13.87 -2.42 -11.94
CA PHE A 36 -14.02 -1.18 -12.72
C PHE A 36 -15.46 -0.80 -13.05
N ARG A 37 -16.43 -1.71 -12.93
CA ARG A 37 -17.85 -1.43 -13.24
C ARG A 37 -18.74 -1.38 -12.01
N GLN A 38 -18.31 -1.93 -10.89
CA GLN A 38 -19.15 -2.06 -9.70
C GLN A 38 -19.57 -0.68 -9.18
N ASN A 39 -20.89 -0.45 -9.21
CA ASN A 39 -21.54 0.79 -8.80
C ASN A 39 -20.98 2.05 -9.47
N ALA A 40 -20.64 1.96 -10.77
CA ALA A 40 -20.08 3.07 -11.52
C ALA A 40 -20.47 3.07 -13.00
N THR A 41 -20.38 4.24 -13.62
CA THR A 41 -20.73 4.47 -15.03
C THR A 41 -19.52 4.70 -15.93
N ASP A 42 -18.34 4.96 -15.37
CA ASP A 42 -17.08 5.18 -16.10
C ASP A 42 -15.91 4.50 -15.36
N LEU A 43 -14.74 4.50 -15.97
CA LEU A 43 -13.49 4.02 -15.40
C LEU A 43 -12.97 4.92 -14.26
N PRO A 44 -12.35 4.34 -13.21
CA PRO A 44 -11.74 5.13 -12.15
C PRO A 44 -10.65 6.07 -12.69
N GLN A 45 -10.51 7.27 -12.14
CA GLN A 45 -9.51 8.23 -12.61
C GLN A 45 -8.09 7.82 -12.18
N VAL A 46 -7.98 7.23 -10.98
CA VAL A 46 -6.72 6.74 -10.40
C VAL A 46 -6.88 5.28 -10.01
N VAL A 47 -5.89 4.45 -10.36
CA VAL A 47 -5.81 3.06 -9.92
C VAL A 47 -4.50 2.85 -9.17
N VAL A 48 -4.57 2.31 -7.96
CA VAL A 48 -3.41 1.95 -7.16
C VAL A 48 -3.44 0.45 -6.91
N LEU A 49 -2.32 -0.23 -7.14
CA LEU A 49 -2.15 -1.65 -6.83
C LEU A 49 -1.13 -1.80 -5.68
N SER A 50 -1.51 -2.47 -4.60
CA SER A 50 -0.66 -2.93 -3.51
C SER A 50 -0.39 -4.42 -3.71
N LEU A 51 0.83 -4.78 -4.11
CA LEU A 51 1.17 -6.16 -4.47
C LEU A 51 2.12 -6.75 -3.42
N GLN A 52 1.84 -7.96 -2.96
CA GLN A 52 2.72 -8.70 -2.04
C GLN A 52 3.18 -9.98 -2.73
N GLU A 53 4.35 -10.48 -2.33
CA GLU A 53 4.96 -11.66 -2.97
C GLU A 53 4.98 -11.52 -4.51
N VAL A 54 5.33 -10.34 -5.01
CA VAL A 54 5.19 -10.05 -6.46
C VAL A 54 6.08 -10.93 -7.35
N ALA A 55 7.24 -11.35 -6.84
CA ALA A 55 8.24 -12.14 -7.55
C ALA A 55 9.10 -12.95 -6.56
N PRO A 56 9.94 -13.90 -7.03
CA PRO A 56 10.92 -14.57 -6.18
C PRO A 56 11.85 -13.58 -5.46
N LEU A 57 12.39 -13.97 -4.29
CA LEU A 57 13.08 -13.03 -3.39
C LEU A 57 14.27 -12.36 -4.06
N ALA A 58 15.11 -13.13 -4.75
CA ALA A 58 16.28 -12.63 -5.45
C ALA A 58 15.90 -11.53 -6.47
N HIS A 59 14.81 -11.73 -7.22
CA HIS A 59 14.34 -10.78 -8.21
C HIS A 59 13.81 -9.49 -7.55
N SER A 60 13.07 -9.65 -6.45
CA SER A 60 12.48 -8.53 -5.72
C SER A 60 13.54 -7.69 -4.98
N PHE A 61 14.59 -8.33 -4.44
CA PHE A 61 15.72 -7.67 -3.79
C PHE A 61 16.63 -6.92 -4.78
N ILE A 62 16.89 -7.49 -5.96
CA ILE A 62 17.65 -6.79 -7.01
C ILE A 62 16.81 -5.64 -7.59
N GLY A 63 15.51 -5.86 -7.80
CA GLY A 63 14.58 -4.88 -8.37
C GLY A 63 14.78 -4.65 -9.87
N GLY A 64 14.19 -3.54 -10.36
CA GLY A 64 14.39 -3.05 -11.73
C GLY A 64 14.08 -4.08 -12.81
N TYR A 65 15.12 -4.46 -13.57
CA TYR A 65 15.02 -5.38 -14.72
C TYR A 65 14.35 -6.71 -14.37
N PHE A 66 14.66 -7.30 -13.21
CA PHE A 66 14.12 -8.59 -12.79
C PHE A 66 12.65 -8.52 -12.37
N LEU A 67 12.19 -7.35 -11.94
CA LEU A 67 10.83 -7.13 -11.48
C LEU A 67 9.90 -6.73 -12.63
N LYS A 68 10.44 -6.07 -13.66
CA LYS A 68 9.68 -5.58 -14.83
C LYS A 68 8.79 -6.65 -15.49
N PRO A 69 9.22 -7.92 -15.69
CA PRO A 69 8.34 -8.95 -16.26
C PRO A 69 7.09 -9.22 -15.42
N TYR A 70 7.16 -9.10 -14.09
CA TYR A 70 6.01 -9.29 -13.20
C TYR A 70 5.09 -8.07 -13.24
N LEU A 71 5.64 -6.86 -13.05
CA LEU A 71 4.86 -5.62 -12.99
C LEU A 71 4.20 -5.26 -14.34
N SER A 72 4.88 -5.51 -15.46
CA SER A 72 4.33 -5.19 -16.79
C SER A 72 3.07 -5.98 -17.13
N ARG A 73 2.88 -7.15 -16.52
CA ARG A 73 1.64 -7.94 -16.70
C ARG A 73 0.46 -7.31 -15.96
N PHE A 74 0.68 -6.70 -14.79
CA PHE A 74 -0.34 -5.90 -14.13
C PHE A 74 -0.69 -4.65 -14.93
N GLU A 75 0.28 -3.94 -15.49
CA GLU A 75 0.03 -2.80 -16.40
C GLU A 75 -0.82 -3.22 -17.61
N GLN A 76 -0.47 -4.36 -18.23
CA GLN A 76 -1.24 -4.91 -19.35
C GLN A 76 -2.67 -5.24 -18.92
N ALA A 77 -2.86 -5.94 -17.79
CA ALA A 77 -4.18 -6.34 -17.34
C ALA A 77 -5.08 -5.14 -16.97
N VAL A 78 -4.51 -4.08 -16.36
CA VAL A 78 -5.22 -2.81 -16.11
C VAL A 78 -5.73 -2.21 -17.41
N ASN A 79 -4.88 -2.11 -18.43
CA ASN A 79 -5.27 -1.51 -19.71
C ASN A 79 -6.23 -2.38 -20.53
N VAL A 80 -6.08 -3.71 -20.50
CA VAL A 80 -7.02 -4.64 -21.16
C VAL A 80 -8.40 -4.57 -20.50
N ALA A 81 -8.45 -4.60 -19.16
CA ALA A 81 -9.70 -4.45 -18.43
C ALA A 81 -10.37 -3.11 -18.74
N ALA A 82 -9.58 -2.03 -18.77
CA ALA A 82 -10.07 -0.69 -19.07
C ALA A 82 -10.64 -0.57 -20.49
N GLN A 83 -9.93 -1.12 -21.48
CA GLN A 83 -10.40 -1.10 -22.86
C GLN A 83 -11.73 -1.83 -23.01
N HIS A 84 -11.88 -3.02 -22.40
CA HIS A 84 -13.14 -3.74 -22.43
C HIS A 84 -14.31 -2.97 -21.80
N VAL A 85 -14.07 -2.16 -20.76
CA VAL A 85 -15.12 -1.30 -20.18
C VAL A 85 -15.49 -0.19 -21.17
N LEU A 86 -14.52 0.46 -21.81
CA LEU A 86 -14.78 1.51 -22.79
C LEU A 86 -15.51 0.97 -24.04
N ASP A 87 -15.13 -0.22 -24.50
CA ASP A 87 -15.80 -0.90 -25.61
C ASP A 87 -17.26 -1.17 -25.26
N ASP A 88 -17.54 -1.70 -24.07
CA ASP A 88 -18.92 -1.92 -23.60
C ASP A 88 -19.72 -0.60 -23.47
N ILE A 89 -19.09 0.50 -23.03
CA ILE A 89 -19.75 1.81 -22.90
C ILE A 89 -20.09 2.40 -24.26
N SER A 90 -19.18 2.26 -25.23
CA SER A 90 -19.34 2.81 -26.58
C SER A 90 -20.30 2.01 -27.47
N SER A 91 -20.53 0.72 -27.16
CA SER A 91 -21.35 -0.19 -27.96
C SER A 91 -22.43 -0.90 -27.13
N PRO A 92 -23.42 -0.17 -26.57
CA PRO A 92 -24.43 -0.76 -25.69
C PRO A 92 -25.42 -1.72 -26.40
N ASP A 93 -25.57 -1.66 -27.74
CA ASP A 93 -26.65 -2.35 -28.50
C ASP A 93 -26.22 -3.19 -29.72
N SER A 94 -24.93 -3.43 -29.98
CA SER A 94 -24.51 -4.15 -31.19
C SER A 94 -24.20 -5.64 -30.94
N ASN A 95 -25.15 -6.52 -31.32
CA ASN A 95 -24.91 -7.93 -31.69
C ASN A 95 -24.08 -8.08 -33.00
N VAL A 96 -23.34 -7.05 -33.41
CA VAL A 96 -22.53 -7.03 -34.64
C VAL A 96 -21.12 -6.62 -34.27
N VAL A 97 -20.24 -7.62 -34.22
CA VAL A 97 -18.79 -7.43 -34.11
C VAL A 97 -18.30 -6.80 -35.41
N THR A 98 -18.18 -5.47 -35.44
CA THR A 98 -17.48 -4.79 -36.53
C THR A 98 -16.02 -4.71 -36.16
N VAL A 99 -15.22 -5.68 -36.64
CA VAL A 99 -13.75 -5.63 -36.54
C VAL A 99 -13.25 -4.56 -37.51
N THR A 100 -13.20 -3.32 -37.04
CA THR A 100 -12.38 -2.29 -37.70
C THR A 100 -11.02 -2.29 -37.00
N PRO A 101 -9.90 -2.57 -37.69
CA PRO A 101 -8.58 -2.55 -37.09
C PRO A 101 -8.16 -1.10 -36.86
N THR A 102 -8.53 -0.53 -35.71
CA THR A 102 -7.96 0.74 -35.26
C THR A 102 -6.53 0.50 -34.81
N THR A 103 -5.63 1.15 -35.54
CA THR A 103 -4.19 1.28 -35.30
C THR A 103 -3.86 1.64 -33.85
N ARG A 104 -3.13 0.75 -33.16
CA ARG A 104 -2.70 0.76 -31.73
C ARG A 104 -3.86 0.72 -30.72
N PRO A 105 -3.86 -0.23 -29.75
CA PRO A 105 -4.76 -0.10 -28.61
C PRO A 105 -4.42 1.19 -27.85
N SER A 106 -5.39 2.08 -27.68
CA SER A 106 -5.29 3.16 -26.71
C SER A 106 -4.96 2.51 -25.36
N LYS A 107 -3.88 2.94 -24.70
CA LYS A 107 -3.63 2.58 -23.30
C LYS A 107 -4.45 3.55 -22.44
N PRO A 108 -5.62 3.17 -21.88
CA PRO A 108 -6.45 4.13 -21.16
C PRO A 108 -5.81 4.61 -19.85
N TYR A 109 -4.81 3.87 -19.34
CA TYR A 109 -4.05 4.21 -18.15
C TYR A 109 -2.56 4.30 -18.44
N THR A 110 -1.93 5.33 -17.88
CA THR A 110 -0.47 5.44 -17.81
C THR A 110 0.02 4.98 -16.45
N LEU A 111 1.02 4.09 -16.43
CA LEU A 111 1.78 3.79 -15.20
C LEU A 111 2.61 5.02 -14.82
N VAL A 112 2.21 5.72 -13.77
CA VAL A 112 2.85 6.95 -13.30
C VAL A 112 4.07 6.63 -12.43
N ARG A 113 3.94 5.66 -11.53
CA ARG A 113 5.01 5.27 -10.60
C ARG A 113 4.86 3.81 -10.21
N ALA A 114 5.99 3.12 -10.02
CA ALA A 114 6.04 1.82 -9.38
C ALA A 114 7.29 1.74 -8.50
N ASN A 115 7.14 1.24 -7.28
CA ASN A 115 8.27 1.07 -6.36
C ASN A 115 8.09 -0.20 -5.51
N ASN A 116 9.17 -0.73 -4.93
CA ASN A 116 9.15 -1.98 -4.18
C ASN A 116 10.16 -2.02 -3.01
N VAL A 117 9.74 -2.66 -1.92
CA VAL A 117 10.61 -3.07 -0.80
C VAL A 117 10.38 -4.54 -0.48
N GLY A 118 11.46 -5.32 -0.46
CA GLY A 118 11.34 -6.78 -0.43
C GLY A 118 10.32 -7.29 -1.46
N TYR A 119 9.39 -8.12 -1.04
CA TYR A 119 8.29 -8.65 -1.87
C TYR A 119 7.14 -7.68 -2.14
N THR A 120 7.11 -6.53 -1.49
CA THR A 120 5.98 -5.61 -1.51
C THR A 120 6.22 -4.56 -2.57
N ALA A 121 5.27 -4.39 -3.48
CA ALA A 121 5.32 -3.37 -4.50
C ALA A 121 4.05 -2.52 -4.47
N ILE A 122 4.18 -1.27 -4.91
CA ILE A 122 3.06 -0.38 -5.18
C ILE A 122 3.13 0.10 -6.63
N MET A 123 1.99 0.18 -7.30
CA MET A 123 1.88 0.71 -8.65
C MET A 123 0.76 1.75 -8.70
N LEU A 124 1.05 2.92 -9.27
CA LEU A 124 0.12 4.03 -9.44
C LEU A 124 -0.14 4.26 -10.92
N PHE A 125 -1.41 4.17 -11.31
CA PHE A 125 -1.89 4.44 -12.65
C PHE A 125 -2.85 5.62 -12.66
N SER A 126 -2.81 6.42 -13.72
CA SER A 126 -3.76 7.51 -13.94
C SER A 126 -4.29 7.49 -15.37
N ARG A 127 -5.57 7.83 -15.54
CA ARG A 127 -6.15 8.13 -16.85
C ARG A 127 -5.57 9.42 -17.44
N ASP A 128 -5.29 10.40 -16.56
CA ASP A 128 -4.67 11.67 -16.91
C ASP A 128 -3.43 11.88 -16.02
N PRO A 129 -2.22 11.50 -16.49
CA PRO A 129 -1.00 11.68 -15.71
C PRO A 129 -0.64 13.16 -15.51
N SER A 130 -1.21 14.09 -16.30
CA SER A 130 -0.92 15.51 -16.15
C SER A 130 -1.49 16.09 -14.85
N ARG A 131 -2.53 15.46 -14.29
CA ARG A 131 -3.15 15.83 -13.00
C ARG A 131 -2.40 15.32 -11.77
N ILE A 132 -1.39 14.49 -11.94
CA ILE A 132 -0.60 13.92 -10.83
C ILE A 132 0.68 14.73 -10.66
N LYS A 133 0.81 15.44 -9.54
CA LYS A 133 1.98 16.27 -9.20
C LYS A 133 2.65 15.80 -7.91
N ASN A 134 3.84 16.33 -7.65
CA ASN A 134 4.56 16.21 -6.37
C ASN A 134 4.63 14.79 -5.81
N ILE A 135 5.03 13.84 -6.66
CA ILE A 135 5.13 12.44 -6.25
C ILE A 135 6.31 12.26 -5.31
N GLN A 136 6.04 11.84 -4.09
CA GLN A 136 7.02 11.45 -3.07
C GLN A 136 6.90 9.94 -2.80
N GLU A 137 8.01 9.34 -2.37
CA GLU A 137 8.10 7.90 -2.12
C GLU A 137 8.71 7.64 -0.75
N ALA A 138 8.26 6.58 -0.08
CA ALA A 138 8.83 6.13 1.18
C ALA A 138 8.80 4.60 1.25
N GLU A 139 9.70 4.00 2.02
CA GLU A 139 9.77 2.55 2.19
C GLU A 139 10.20 2.18 3.60
N VAL A 140 9.77 1.02 4.13
CA VAL A 140 10.20 0.47 5.42
C VAL A 140 10.26 -1.06 5.32
N GLY A 141 11.38 -1.67 5.75
CA GLY A 141 11.53 -3.14 5.83
C GLY A 141 11.31 -3.69 7.25
N PHE A 142 10.80 -4.93 7.37
CA PHE A 142 10.42 -5.55 8.67
C PHE A 142 11.31 -6.71 9.15
N GLY A 143 12.47 -6.92 8.52
CA GLY A 143 13.36 -8.02 8.88
C GLY A 143 14.53 -7.62 9.80
N ALA A 144 15.41 -8.57 10.08
CA ALA A 144 16.57 -8.33 10.93
C ALA A 144 17.48 -7.29 10.27
N ALA A 145 17.93 -6.30 11.05
CA ALA A 145 18.63 -5.13 10.54
C ALA A 145 17.88 -4.40 9.40
N GLU A 146 16.55 -4.43 9.43
CA GLU A 146 15.63 -3.83 8.45
C GLU A 146 15.69 -4.48 7.05
N ILE A 147 16.49 -5.55 6.88
CA ILE A 147 16.52 -6.39 5.68
C ILE A 147 15.36 -7.35 5.78
N GLY A 148 14.27 -7.07 5.06
CA GLY A 148 13.03 -7.81 5.17
C GLY A 148 12.53 -8.29 3.83
N ASN A 149 12.18 -9.57 3.74
CA ASN A 149 11.30 -10.02 2.66
C ASN A 149 9.91 -9.34 2.73
N LYS A 150 9.57 -8.74 3.87
CA LYS A 150 8.34 -8.02 4.18
C LYS A 150 8.64 -6.56 4.48
N GLY A 151 7.70 -5.68 4.18
CA GLY A 151 7.85 -4.25 4.38
C GLY A 151 6.61 -3.47 3.95
N ALA A 152 6.77 -2.16 3.82
CA ALA A 152 5.75 -1.25 3.32
C ALA A 152 6.36 -0.24 2.35
N VAL A 153 5.63 0.08 1.28
CA VAL A 153 5.97 1.12 0.31
C VAL A 153 4.88 2.17 0.31
N GLY A 154 5.26 3.43 0.46
CA GLY A 154 4.41 4.59 0.44
C GLY A 154 4.57 5.40 -0.85
N LEU A 155 3.46 5.85 -1.43
CA LEU A 155 3.42 6.90 -2.44
C LEU A 155 2.59 8.05 -1.93
N ARG A 156 3.08 9.28 -2.05
CA ARG A 156 2.30 10.49 -1.83
C ARG A 156 2.28 11.30 -3.11
N MET A 157 1.15 11.90 -3.43
CA MET A 157 0.98 12.75 -4.61
C MET A 157 -0.03 13.86 -4.35
N LEU A 158 0.04 14.92 -5.16
CA LEU A 158 -1.01 15.91 -5.29
C LEU A 158 -1.85 15.58 -6.52
N TYR A 159 -3.16 15.45 -6.36
CA TYR A 159 -4.10 15.33 -7.46
C TYR A 159 -4.73 16.68 -7.77
N GLU A 160 -4.62 17.15 -9.02
CA GLU A 160 -5.23 18.39 -9.51
C GLU A 160 -6.57 18.10 -10.20
N GLY A 161 -7.66 18.47 -9.53
CA GLY A 161 -8.98 18.62 -10.16
C GLY A 161 -9.06 19.92 -10.95
N ASP A 162 -10.26 20.24 -11.43
CA ASP A 162 -10.45 21.42 -12.28
C ASP A 162 -10.33 22.74 -11.48
N ASP A 163 -10.92 22.80 -10.29
CA ASP A 163 -10.93 23.99 -9.43
C ASP A 163 -10.28 23.78 -8.05
N SER A 164 -9.86 22.54 -7.75
CA SER A 164 -9.33 22.15 -6.44
C SER A 164 -8.27 21.07 -6.57
N SER A 165 -7.46 20.91 -5.53
CA SER A 165 -6.45 19.85 -5.45
C SER A 165 -6.49 19.16 -4.10
N SER A 166 -6.02 17.92 -4.05
CA SER A 166 -5.93 17.19 -2.79
C SER A 166 -4.70 16.29 -2.73
N GLU A 167 -4.07 16.20 -1.56
CA GLU A 167 -2.93 15.33 -1.34
C GLU A 167 -3.40 13.93 -0.97
N LEU A 168 -2.93 12.92 -1.71
CA LEU A 168 -3.27 11.51 -1.52
C LEU A 168 -2.00 10.74 -1.15
N THR A 169 -2.06 10.01 -0.03
CA THR A 169 -1.00 9.11 0.45
C THR A 169 -1.52 7.67 0.42
N PHE A 170 -0.77 6.78 -0.20
CA PHE A 170 -1.07 5.36 -0.33
C PHE A 170 0.06 4.54 0.30
N VAL A 171 -0.28 3.53 1.09
CA VAL A 171 0.67 2.61 1.70
C VAL A 171 0.33 1.18 1.31
N ALA A 172 1.20 0.56 0.52
CA ALA A 172 1.20 -0.87 0.26
C ALA A 172 2.01 -1.59 1.35
N THR A 173 1.47 -2.61 2.01
CA THR A 173 2.22 -3.31 3.07
C THR A 173 2.03 -4.83 3.11
N HIS A 174 3.03 -5.53 3.62
CA HIS A 174 3.01 -6.97 3.86
C HIS A 174 3.49 -7.25 5.29
N LEU A 175 2.55 -7.49 6.22
CA LEU A 175 2.88 -7.65 7.64
C LEU A 175 3.30 -9.10 7.99
N ALA A 176 3.77 -9.31 9.21
CA ALA A 176 4.21 -10.61 9.70
C ALA A 176 3.14 -11.71 9.58
N ALA A 177 3.51 -12.81 8.93
CA ALA A 177 2.66 -13.98 8.72
C ALA A 177 2.60 -14.90 9.95
N MET A 178 1.76 -15.93 9.89
CA MET A 178 1.46 -16.93 10.93
C MET A 178 0.52 -16.43 12.02
N GLU A 179 -0.28 -17.35 12.55
CA GLU A 179 -1.37 -17.13 13.50
C GLU A 179 -0.88 -16.44 14.78
N TRP A 180 0.22 -16.93 15.35
CA TRP A 180 0.78 -16.46 16.63
C TRP A 180 1.49 -15.10 16.55
N ASN A 181 1.78 -14.59 15.36
CA ASN A 181 2.55 -13.37 15.18
C ASN A 181 1.71 -12.07 15.28
N LEU A 182 0.60 -12.10 16.01
CA LEU A 182 -0.23 -10.92 16.25
C LEU A 182 0.56 -9.74 16.84
N PRO A 183 1.39 -9.92 17.90
CA PRO A 183 2.20 -8.82 18.43
C PRO A 183 3.18 -8.26 17.39
N ARG A 184 3.71 -9.14 16.52
CA ARG A 184 4.65 -8.73 15.47
C ARG A 184 3.97 -7.93 14.37
N ARG A 185 2.71 -8.22 14.02
CA ARG A 185 1.92 -7.40 13.08
C ARG A 185 1.68 -5.99 13.62
N ASN A 186 1.29 -5.86 14.88
CA ASN A 186 1.14 -4.56 15.52
C ASN A 186 2.48 -3.80 15.56
N ALA A 187 3.58 -4.50 15.90
CA ALA A 187 4.92 -3.91 15.87
C ALA A 187 5.36 -3.49 14.45
N ASN A 188 4.96 -4.21 13.40
CA ASN A 188 5.21 -3.80 12.02
C ASN A 188 4.48 -2.50 11.69
N TRP A 189 3.23 -2.34 12.11
CA TRP A 189 2.53 -1.06 11.96
C TRP A 189 3.23 0.08 12.72
N ALA A 190 3.69 -0.17 13.94
CA ALA A 190 4.49 0.79 14.70
C ALA A 190 5.80 1.17 13.97
N ALA A 191 6.47 0.21 13.33
CA ALA A 191 7.66 0.47 12.53
C ALA A 191 7.36 1.33 11.29
N ILE A 192 6.21 1.14 10.63
CA ILE A 192 5.76 2.02 9.54
C ILE A 192 5.59 3.44 10.05
N MET A 193 4.86 3.65 11.15
CA MET A 193 4.64 5.00 11.69
C MET A 193 5.96 5.69 12.09
N ARG A 194 6.91 4.95 12.65
CA ARG A 194 8.23 5.47 13.07
C ARG A 194 9.16 5.78 11.90
N GLY A 195 9.23 4.88 10.92
CA GLY A 195 10.30 4.88 9.92
C GLY A 195 9.87 5.32 8.52
N MET A 196 8.56 5.35 8.21
CA MET A 196 8.07 5.76 6.90
C MET A 196 7.97 7.28 6.83
N ALA A 197 9.07 7.90 6.41
CA ALA A 197 9.14 9.33 6.11
C ALA A 197 9.31 9.54 4.58
N PHE A 198 8.58 10.53 4.04
CA PHE A 198 8.59 10.92 2.62
C PHE A 198 9.69 11.92 2.26
N GLU A 199 10.37 12.45 3.27
CA GLU A 199 11.54 13.34 3.16
C GLU A 199 12.53 12.97 4.28
N ASN A 200 13.79 13.42 4.18
CA ASN A 200 14.83 13.06 5.17
C ASN A 200 14.58 13.79 6.51
N PRO A 201 14.24 13.08 7.61
CA PRO A 201 14.01 13.70 8.92
C PRO A 201 15.27 14.35 9.50
N GLU A 202 16.47 13.90 9.15
CA GLU A 202 17.71 14.48 9.65
C GLU A 202 17.90 15.92 9.17
N VAL A 203 17.43 16.24 7.96
CA VAL A 203 17.47 17.61 7.43
C VAL A 203 16.59 18.53 8.29
N VAL A 204 15.42 18.04 8.71
CA VAL A 204 14.50 18.76 9.59
C VAL A 204 15.15 18.97 10.97
N VAL A 205 15.68 17.89 11.57
CA VAL A 205 16.32 17.94 12.90
C VAL A 205 17.58 18.82 12.90
N ASN A 206 18.40 18.78 11.85
CA ASN A 206 19.60 19.60 11.77
C ASN A 206 19.29 21.09 11.56
N SER A 207 18.27 21.40 10.74
CA SER A 207 17.79 22.78 10.57
C SER A 207 17.33 23.36 11.91
N TYR A 208 16.64 22.56 12.71
CA TYR A 208 16.25 22.92 14.07
C TYR A 208 17.47 23.18 14.97
N LYS A 209 18.44 22.26 15.04
CA LYS A 209 19.66 22.44 15.86
C LYS A 209 20.41 23.73 15.52
N THR A 210 20.52 24.07 14.22
CA THR A 210 21.16 25.31 13.79
C THR A 210 20.36 26.55 14.21
N SER A 211 19.03 26.49 14.20
CA SER A 211 18.18 27.61 14.63
C SER A 211 18.19 27.88 16.16
N VAL A 212 18.51 26.87 16.96
CA VAL A 212 18.53 26.95 18.44
C VAL A 212 19.90 27.42 18.98
N THR A 213 20.96 27.39 18.16
CA THR A 213 22.31 27.79 18.63
C THR A 213 22.42 29.31 18.75
N PRO A 214 22.65 29.90 19.94
CA PRO A 214 22.74 31.34 20.10
C PRO A 214 23.97 31.90 19.38
N SER A 215 23.83 33.07 18.76
CA SER A 215 24.98 33.82 18.24
C SER A 215 25.93 34.21 19.40
N PRO A 216 27.26 34.08 19.28
CA PRO A 216 28.20 34.33 20.39
C PRO A 216 28.26 35.78 20.89
N ALA A 217 27.44 36.68 20.34
CA ALA A 217 27.56 38.13 20.50
C ALA A 217 26.66 38.75 21.58
N SER A 218 25.99 37.97 22.44
CA SER A 218 25.23 38.53 23.57
C SER A 218 26.08 38.62 24.83
N THR A 219 26.43 39.86 25.18
CA THR A 219 27.05 40.36 26.42
C THR A 219 26.62 39.63 27.69
N PRO A 220 27.51 39.37 28.68
CA PRO A 220 27.12 38.70 29.92
C PRO A 220 26.19 39.61 30.76
N PRO A 221 24.96 39.18 31.14
CA PRO A 221 24.07 40.02 31.94
C PRO A 221 23.95 39.58 33.40
N SER A 222 23.70 40.59 34.23
CA SER A 222 23.38 40.59 35.65
C SER A 222 22.11 39.81 36.01
N GLU A 223 22.09 39.29 37.24
CA GLU A 223 21.06 38.45 37.86
C GLU A 223 19.65 39.07 37.88
N ASP A 224 18.64 38.20 37.78
CA ASP A 224 17.20 38.40 38.06
C ASP A 224 16.30 39.15 37.06
N GLN A 225 15.82 38.45 36.02
CA GLN A 225 14.53 38.77 35.39
C GLN A 225 13.68 37.51 35.09
N PRO A 226 12.60 37.25 35.86
CA PRO A 226 11.69 36.11 35.63
C PRO A 226 10.93 36.20 34.30
N GLU A 227 10.74 37.40 33.75
CA GLU A 227 10.14 37.61 32.43
C GLU A 227 11.01 37.05 31.31
N ARG A 228 12.34 37.16 31.43
CA ARG A 228 13.28 36.65 30.42
C ARG A 228 13.34 35.12 30.41
N VAL A 229 13.21 34.49 31.59
CA VAL A 229 13.10 33.03 31.70
C VAL A 229 11.79 32.52 31.09
N ARG A 230 10.68 33.23 31.30
CA ARG A 230 9.40 32.92 30.65
C ARG A 230 9.47 33.07 29.13
N LEU A 231 10.03 34.17 28.63
CA LEU A 231 10.22 34.39 27.19
C LEU A 231 11.10 33.31 26.54
N LEU A 232 12.18 32.89 27.20
CA LEU A 232 13.03 31.80 26.71
C LEU A 232 12.31 30.46 26.72
N ALA A 233 11.43 30.21 27.71
CA ALA A 233 10.60 29.01 27.75
C ALA A 233 9.55 29.02 26.63
N ASP A 234 8.88 30.15 26.41
CA ASP A 234 7.88 30.33 25.34
C ASP A 234 8.54 30.16 23.96
N GLU A 235 9.72 30.75 23.74
CA GLU A 235 10.50 30.57 22.49
C GLU A 235 10.89 29.10 22.27
N HIS A 236 11.30 28.39 23.34
CA HIS A 236 11.65 26.98 23.25
C HIS A 236 10.44 26.10 22.91
N ASP A 237 9.29 26.37 23.51
CA ASP A 237 8.04 25.65 23.26
C ASP A 237 7.52 25.88 21.84
N GLU A 238 7.61 27.11 21.33
CA GLU A 238 7.30 27.42 19.93
C GLU A 238 8.22 26.67 18.97
N GLN A 239 9.53 26.69 19.23
CA GLN A 239 10.53 26.00 18.43
C GLN A 239 10.26 24.49 18.40
N HIS A 240 10.04 23.88 19.56
CA HIS A 240 9.74 22.45 19.67
C HIS A 240 8.46 22.08 18.90
N SER A 241 7.43 22.92 18.99
CA SER A 241 6.17 22.76 18.24
C SER A 241 6.39 22.81 16.73
N ARG A 242 7.24 23.73 16.23
CA ARG A 242 7.59 23.81 14.80
C ARG A 242 8.33 22.55 14.33
N LEU A 243 9.26 22.03 15.13
CA LEU A 243 9.96 20.78 14.83
C LEU A 243 8.98 19.60 14.72
N GLN A 244 8.09 19.46 15.70
CA GLN A 244 7.07 18.41 15.68
C GLN A 244 6.17 18.51 14.44
N GLN A 245 5.74 19.72 14.07
CA GLN A 245 4.93 19.97 12.88
C GLN A 245 5.67 19.58 11.59
N GLN A 246 6.95 19.93 11.46
CA GLN A 246 7.76 19.57 10.30
C GLN A 246 7.97 18.05 10.19
N LEU A 247 8.22 17.36 11.31
CA LEU A 247 8.27 15.90 11.34
C LEU A 247 6.91 15.30 10.95
N HIS A 248 5.81 15.85 11.46
CA HIS A 248 4.46 15.39 11.10
C HIS A 248 4.21 15.49 9.58
N ASN A 249 4.64 16.56 8.93
CA ASN A 249 4.46 16.78 7.50
C ASN A 249 5.16 15.74 6.61
N ILE A 250 6.24 15.12 7.11
CA ILE A 250 6.99 14.10 6.37
C ILE A 250 6.54 12.67 6.73
N SER A 251 5.76 12.50 7.80
CA SER A 251 5.23 11.21 8.27
C SER A 251 4.16 10.61 7.36
N VAL A 252 3.75 9.36 7.61
CA VAL A 252 2.57 8.74 6.96
C VAL A 252 1.25 9.47 7.24
N TYR A 253 1.10 10.12 8.40
CA TYR A 253 -0.10 10.83 8.82
C TYR A 253 -0.05 12.33 8.53
N ARG A 254 0.61 12.75 7.43
CA ARG A 254 0.69 14.16 7.03
C ARG A 254 -0.69 14.84 7.19
N PRO A 255 -0.80 15.92 7.99
CA PRO A 255 -2.09 16.47 8.39
C PRO A 255 -2.97 16.90 7.21
N THR A 256 -2.35 17.26 6.09
CA THR A 256 -2.99 17.80 4.89
C THR A 256 -3.36 16.73 3.85
N SER A 257 -3.17 15.44 4.14
CA SER A 257 -3.35 14.36 3.16
C SER A 257 -4.44 13.36 3.54
N ASN A 258 -5.16 12.88 2.53
CA ASN A 258 -5.94 11.65 2.64
C ASN A 258 -4.99 10.44 2.65
N LEU A 259 -5.19 9.51 3.58
CA LEU A 259 -4.34 8.33 3.75
C LEU A 259 -5.12 7.05 3.46
N PHE A 260 -4.55 6.19 2.63
CA PHE A 260 -5.05 4.84 2.36
C PHE A 260 -3.94 3.82 2.64
N VAL A 261 -4.30 2.70 3.27
CA VAL A 261 -3.39 1.61 3.58
C VAL A 261 -4.00 0.31 3.05
N ALA A 262 -3.29 -0.39 2.18
CA ALA A 262 -3.75 -1.64 1.62
C ALA A 262 -2.64 -2.71 1.64
N GLY A 263 -3.01 -3.96 1.87
CA GLY A 263 -2.01 -5.01 1.88
C GLY A 263 -2.49 -6.36 2.35
N ASP A 264 -1.60 -7.35 2.25
CA ASP A 264 -1.65 -8.56 3.07
C ASP A 264 -1.19 -8.20 4.49
N LEU A 265 -2.16 -7.76 5.29
CA LEU A 265 -1.99 -7.40 6.69
C LEU A 265 -1.82 -8.63 7.58
N ASN A 266 -2.07 -9.84 7.06
CA ASN A 266 -1.83 -11.13 7.71
C ASN A 266 -2.53 -11.33 9.07
N TYR A 267 -3.47 -10.47 9.47
CA TYR A 267 -4.30 -10.72 10.65
C TYR A 267 -5.20 -11.93 10.38
N ARG A 268 -5.42 -12.71 11.43
CA ARG A 268 -6.10 -14.01 11.36
C ARG A 268 -7.34 -13.99 12.26
N ILE A 269 -8.13 -15.04 12.20
CA ILE A 269 -9.23 -15.25 13.16
C ILE A 269 -8.78 -15.97 14.45
N SER A 270 -7.57 -16.54 14.46
CA SER A 270 -7.01 -17.31 15.57
C SER A 270 -5.51 -17.03 15.76
N THR A 271 -5.01 -17.19 16.99
CA THR A 271 -3.59 -17.12 17.35
C THR A 271 -2.88 -18.47 17.24
N THR A 272 -3.62 -19.56 16.99
CA THR A 272 -3.09 -20.92 16.81
C THR A 272 -3.57 -21.55 15.51
N SER A 273 -2.82 -22.52 15.01
CA SER A 273 -3.23 -23.36 13.88
C SER A 273 -4.51 -24.16 14.19
N PRO A 274 -5.30 -24.53 13.17
CA PRO A 274 -6.48 -25.37 13.35
C PRO A 274 -6.10 -26.79 13.81
N PRO A 275 -6.82 -27.38 14.78
CA PRO A 275 -6.77 -28.83 15.02
C PRO A 275 -7.41 -29.62 13.87
N PRO A 276 -7.20 -30.95 13.77
CA PRO A 276 -7.73 -31.78 12.67
C PRO A 276 -9.25 -31.73 12.46
N SER A 277 -10.03 -31.46 13.52
CA SER A 277 -11.50 -31.37 13.49
C SER A 277 -12.01 -29.93 13.53
N ALA A 278 -11.18 -28.95 13.16
CA ALA A 278 -11.57 -27.55 13.16
C ALA A 278 -12.70 -27.28 12.17
N VAL A 279 -13.66 -26.47 12.61
CA VAL A 279 -14.74 -25.98 11.75
C VAL A 279 -14.27 -24.78 10.97
N PHE A 280 -14.50 -24.79 9.66
CA PHE A 280 -14.09 -23.73 8.74
C PHE A 280 -15.30 -22.96 8.24
N PRO A 281 -15.13 -21.66 7.93
CA PRO A 281 -16.20 -20.86 7.34
C PRO A 281 -16.66 -21.43 6.00
N SER A 282 -17.96 -21.32 5.74
CA SER A 282 -18.61 -21.65 4.48
C SER A 282 -19.00 -20.36 3.74
N THR A 283 -18.98 -20.42 2.40
CA THR A 283 -19.52 -19.36 1.54
C THR A 283 -21.01 -19.51 1.26
N ASP A 284 -21.60 -20.65 1.65
CA ASP A 284 -23.02 -20.93 1.51
C ASP A 284 -23.82 -20.20 2.61
N PRO A 285 -24.75 -19.27 2.26
CA PRO A 285 -25.59 -18.57 3.23
C PRO A 285 -26.47 -19.47 4.09
N GLU A 286 -26.83 -20.67 3.60
CA GLU A 286 -27.67 -21.62 4.33
C GLU A 286 -26.87 -22.50 5.30
N SER A 287 -25.54 -22.38 5.31
CA SER A 287 -24.67 -23.15 6.19
C SER A 287 -24.69 -22.59 7.62
N GLU A 288 -24.74 -23.48 8.63
CA GLU A 288 -24.50 -23.11 10.03
C GLU A 288 -23.12 -22.47 10.27
N ASN A 289 -22.20 -22.65 9.31
CA ASN A 289 -20.85 -22.09 9.35
C ASN A 289 -20.67 -20.92 8.38
N TYR A 290 -21.74 -20.20 8.03
CA TYR A 290 -21.67 -19.06 7.14
C TYR A 290 -20.61 -18.04 7.61
N TYR A 291 -19.74 -17.61 6.69
CA TYR A 291 -18.52 -16.88 7.04
C TYR A 291 -18.70 -15.61 7.89
N PRO A 292 -19.80 -14.82 7.81
CA PRO A 292 -19.92 -13.61 8.62
C PRO A 292 -19.83 -13.88 10.12
N ASP A 293 -20.29 -15.05 10.58
CA ASP A 293 -20.20 -15.45 11.99
C ASP A 293 -18.77 -15.70 12.46
N PHE A 294 -17.82 -15.88 11.54
CA PHE A 294 -16.39 -15.99 11.84
C PHE A 294 -15.70 -14.63 11.81
N PHE A 295 -16.24 -13.63 11.12
CA PHE A 295 -15.61 -12.31 10.98
C PHE A 295 -15.47 -11.58 12.31
N ARG A 296 -16.38 -11.79 13.27
CA ARG A 296 -16.26 -11.27 14.65
C ARG A 296 -14.97 -11.69 15.38
N LEU A 297 -14.34 -12.78 14.93
CA LEU A 297 -13.07 -13.28 15.47
C LEU A 297 -11.84 -12.62 14.83
N ASP A 298 -12.04 -11.79 13.80
CA ASP A 298 -10.95 -11.12 13.08
C ASP A 298 -10.06 -10.32 14.03
N GLN A 299 -8.76 -10.63 14.02
CA GLN A 299 -7.79 -9.95 14.85
C GLN A 299 -7.65 -8.48 14.43
N LEU A 300 -7.65 -8.15 13.14
CA LEU A 300 -7.45 -6.75 12.72
C LEU A 300 -8.54 -5.85 13.28
N THR A 301 -9.80 -6.25 13.10
CA THR A 301 -10.96 -5.50 13.61
C THR A 301 -10.87 -5.29 15.12
N ARG A 302 -10.55 -6.34 15.88
CA ARG A 302 -10.42 -6.26 17.34
C ARG A 302 -9.24 -5.40 17.80
N GLU A 303 -8.07 -5.55 17.17
CA GLU A 303 -6.87 -4.78 17.52
C GLU A 303 -7.01 -3.30 17.15
N ARG A 304 -7.61 -3.00 15.99
CA ARG A 304 -7.89 -1.63 15.53
C ARG A 304 -8.90 -0.94 16.44
N ASN A 305 -10.02 -1.59 16.73
CA ASN A 305 -11.06 -1.02 17.61
C ASN A 305 -10.52 -0.79 19.04
N ALA A 306 -9.54 -1.58 19.47
CA ALA A 306 -8.86 -1.39 20.74
C ALA A 306 -7.69 -0.40 20.69
N GLY A 307 -7.46 0.28 19.56
CA GLY A 307 -6.43 1.30 19.40
C GLY A 307 -5.00 0.77 19.50
N ARG A 308 -4.74 -0.51 19.17
CA ARG A 308 -3.40 -1.12 19.25
C ARG A 308 -2.64 -1.13 17.92
N THR A 309 -3.33 -0.86 16.82
CA THR A 309 -2.79 -0.94 15.47
C THR A 309 -3.65 -0.11 14.52
N LEU A 310 -3.11 0.28 13.35
CA LEU A 310 -3.82 1.05 12.32
C LEU A 310 -4.55 2.28 12.90
N HIS A 311 -3.90 3.00 13.84
CA HIS A 311 -4.50 4.07 14.64
C HIS A 311 -5.29 5.10 13.81
N GLY A 312 -6.54 5.36 14.20
CA GLY A 312 -7.41 6.33 13.53
C GLY A 312 -7.94 5.91 12.16
N LEU A 313 -7.40 4.86 11.53
CA LEU A 313 -7.90 4.38 10.25
C LEU A 313 -9.25 3.68 10.42
N SER A 314 -10.12 3.92 9.45
CA SER A 314 -11.41 3.26 9.27
C SER A 314 -11.32 2.23 8.15
N GLU A 315 -12.29 1.32 8.14
CA GLU A 315 -12.46 0.34 7.08
C GLU A 315 -13.94 0.23 6.76
N HIS A 316 -14.25 0.07 5.48
CA HIS A 316 -15.63 -0.16 5.07
C HIS A 316 -16.09 -1.56 5.50
N GLU A 317 -17.40 -1.76 5.58
CA GLU A 317 -17.96 -3.04 6.03
C GLU A 317 -17.53 -4.18 5.10
N VAL A 318 -17.09 -5.31 5.68
CA VAL A 318 -16.58 -6.46 4.94
C VAL A 318 -17.73 -7.44 4.68
N HIS A 319 -18.20 -7.45 3.43
CA HIS A 319 -19.28 -8.34 2.94
C HIS A 319 -18.78 -9.45 2.02
N PHE A 320 -17.49 -9.77 2.10
CA PHE A 320 -16.84 -10.77 1.27
C PHE A 320 -16.22 -11.88 2.13
N PRO A 321 -16.10 -13.12 1.61
CA PRO A 321 -15.59 -14.25 2.37
C PRO A 321 -14.08 -14.14 2.64
N PRO A 322 -13.50 -14.99 3.50
CA PRO A 322 -12.06 -15.00 3.77
C PRO A 322 -11.22 -15.00 2.50
N THR A 323 -10.13 -14.24 2.46
CA THR A 323 -9.31 -14.09 1.25
C THR A 323 -8.09 -15.01 1.23
N TYR A 324 -7.89 -15.78 2.31
CA TYR A 324 -6.78 -16.70 2.53
C TYR A 324 -7.24 -17.83 3.46
N LYS A 325 -6.72 -19.06 3.46
CA LYS A 325 -5.76 -19.66 2.54
C LYS A 325 -6.47 -20.69 1.68
N TYR A 326 -6.30 -20.58 0.37
CA TYR A 326 -6.90 -21.50 -0.59
C TYR A 326 -5.90 -22.57 -1.06
N ASP A 327 -6.36 -23.82 -1.13
CA ASP A 327 -5.74 -24.86 -1.95
C ASP A 327 -6.42 -24.81 -3.32
N VAL A 328 -5.73 -24.24 -4.32
CA VAL A 328 -6.20 -24.23 -5.71
C VAL A 328 -6.14 -25.64 -6.28
N LEU A 329 -7.27 -26.13 -6.79
CA LEU A 329 -7.42 -27.48 -7.32
C LEU A 329 -7.01 -27.56 -8.81
N PRO A 330 -6.71 -28.77 -9.32
CA PRO A 330 -6.39 -28.97 -10.73
C PRO A 330 -7.49 -28.45 -11.66
N ALA A 331 -7.11 -28.14 -12.91
CA ALA A 331 -8.06 -27.72 -13.92
C ALA A 331 -9.11 -28.78 -14.21
N ARG A 332 -10.34 -28.33 -14.48
CA ARG A 332 -11.43 -29.20 -14.91
C ARG A 332 -11.01 -29.85 -16.24
N PRO A 333 -11.11 -31.18 -16.40
CA PRO A 333 -10.72 -31.84 -17.64
C PRO A 333 -11.50 -31.30 -18.84
N GLY A 334 -10.83 -31.08 -19.97
CA GLY A 334 -11.47 -30.76 -21.25
C GLY A 334 -11.73 -29.26 -21.53
N THR A 335 -11.31 -28.35 -20.66
CA THR A 335 -11.43 -26.89 -20.92
C THR A 335 -10.27 -26.37 -21.76
N GLN A 336 -10.57 -25.85 -22.96
CA GLN A 336 -9.58 -25.14 -23.81
C GLN A 336 -9.51 -23.64 -23.50
N GLU A 337 -10.58 -23.07 -22.92
CA GLU A 337 -10.68 -21.66 -22.55
C GLU A 337 -10.02 -21.37 -21.19
N PRO A 338 -9.51 -20.13 -20.97
CA PRO A 338 -9.03 -19.69 -19.66
C PRO A 338 -10.15 -19.79 -18.61
N GLU A 339 -9.93 -20.56 -17.54
CA GLU A 339 -10.92 -20.71 -16.48
C GLU A 339 -10.94 -19.47 -15.58
N LEU A 340 -12.04 -18.71 -15.67
CA LEU A 340 -12.29 -17.54 -14.82
C LEU A 340 -12.70 -17.94 -13.39
N ASP A 341 -13.34 -19.09 -13.20
CA ASP A 341 -13.74 -19.60 -11.89
C ASP A 341 -12.98 -20.88 -11.55
N VAL A 342 -11.85 -20.70 -10.85
CA VAL A 342 -10.94 -21.79 -10.55
C VAL A 342 -11.48 -22.64 -9.40
N PRO A 343 -11.43 -23.98 -9.47
CA PRO A 343 -11.84 -24.81 -8.36
C PRO A 343 -10.83 -24.66 -7.21
N TRP A 344 -11.33 -24.53 -5.99
CA TRP A 344 -10.52 -24.40 -4.78
C TRP A 344 -11.22 -25.04 -3.58
N LYS A 345 -10.46 -25.26 -2.52
CA LYS A 345 -10.97 -25.53 -1.17
C LYS A 345 -10.13 -24.77 -0.15
N PHE A 346 -10.62 -24.58 1.07
CA PHE A 346 -9.78 -24.03 2.14
C PHE A 346 -8.68 -25.01 2.56
N ALA A 347 -7.48 -24.48 2.78
CA ALA A 347 -6.33 -25.27 3.20
C ALA A 347 -6.47 -25.72 4.65
N THR A 348 -6.49 -27.03 4.91
CA THR A 348 -6.82 -27.59 6.24
C THR A 348 -5.82 -27.27 7.35
N HIS A 349 -4.60 -26.85 7.00
CA HIS A 349 -3.53 -26.52 7.94
C HIS A 349 -3.50 -25.03 8.35
N ARG A 350 -4.47 -24.24 7.88
CA ARG A 350 -4.62 -22.81 8.18
C ARG A 350 -6.09 -22.48 8.35
N TYR A 351 -6.42 -21.72 9.39
CA TYR A 351 -7.75 -21.13 9.45
C TYR A 351 -7.93 -20.14 8.29
N PRO A 352 -9.05 -20.19 7.57
CA PRO A 352 -9.37 -19.13 6.62
C PRO A 352 -9.44 -17.77 7.34
N GLY A 353 -8.94 -16.71 6.72
CA GLY A 353 -8.95 -15.36 7.27
C GLY A 353 -8.96 -14.27 6.21
N TRP A 354 -9.28 -13.06 6.67
CA TRP A 354 -9.30 -11.82 5.88
C TRP A 354 -7.95 -11.11 5.99
N THR A 355 -6.94 -11.71 5.35
CA THR A 355 -5.57 -11.21 5.42
C THR A 355 -5.37 -9.96 4.56
N ASP A 356 -6.13 -9.82 3.48
CA ASP A 356 -5.98 -8.80 2.46
C ASP A 356 -7.02 -7.69 2.68
N ARG A 357 -6.57 -6.47 3.01
CA ARG A 357 -7.45 -5.40 3.53
C ARG A 357 -7.12 -4.04 2.93
N VAL A 358 -8.10 -3.14 2.91
CA VAL A 358 -7.94 -1.74 2.50
C VAL A 358 -8.60 -0.85 3.56
N LEU A 359 -7.79 -0.03 4.21
CA LEU A 359 -8.20 0.93 5.22
C LEU A 359 -7.91 2.35 4.74
N PHE A 360 -8.60 3.32 5.32
CA PHE A 360 -8.43 4.73 4.99
C PHE A 360 -8.64 5.61 6.22
N LEU A 361 -8.04 6.79 6.22
CA LEU A 361 -8.28 7.77 7.26
C LEU A 361 -9.47 8.63 6.85
N ASP A 362 -10.54 8.59 7.63
CA ASP A 362 -11.76 9.35 7.35
C ASP A 362 -11.51 10.85 7.22
N VAL A 363 -12.43 11.53 6.54
CA VAL A 363 -12.43 13.00 6.47
C VAL A 363 -12.48 13.56 7.89
N PRO A 364 -11.59 14.51 8.25
CA PRO A 364 -11.50 15.06 9.58
C PRO A 364 -12.81 15.59 10.14
N SER A 365 -12.98 15.49 11.46
CA SER A 365 -14.20 15.97 12.15
C SER A 365 -14.41 17.48 12.00
N TRP A 366 -13.34 18.28 11.93
CA TRP A 366 -13.45 19.74 11.77
C TRP A 366 -13.96 20.19 10.39
N LEU A 367 -14.02 19.28 9.42
CA LEU A 367 -14.67 19.53 8.13
C LEU A 367 -16.15 19.15 8.12
N LYS A 368 -16.64 18.48 9.17
CA LYS A 368 -18.04 18.05 9.30
C LYS A 368 -18.83 19.12 10.03
N LYS A 369 -19.78 19.74 9.34
CA LYS A 369 -20.71 20.74 9.86
C LYS A 369 -22.02 20.10 10.35
N GLY A 370 -22.14 18.78 10.31
CA GLY A 370 -23.31 18.03 10.76
C GLY A 370 -24.46 18.07 9.75
N ASN A 371 -24.18 18.26 8.46
CA ASN A 371 -25.19 18.35 7.42
C ASN A 371 -24.91 17.38 6.26
N ASN A 372 -25.90 17.19 5.38
CA ASN A 372 -25.79 16.26 4.25
C ASN A 372 -24.75 16.65 3.18
N GLN A 373 -24.15 17.84 3.26
CA GLN A 373 -23.11 18.32 2.35
C GLN A 373 -21.69 18.14 2.92
N ASP A 374 -21.56 17.56 4.11
CA ASP A 374 -20.25 17.31 4.71
C ASP A 374 -19.39 16.44 3.78
N PRO A 375 -18.12 16.82 3.54
CA PRO A 375 -17.22 16.01 2.73
C PRO A 375 -17.04 14.63 3.37
N LYS A 376 -17.17 13.59 2.57
CA LYS A 376 -17.01 12.20 2.99
C LYS A 376 -16.37 11.38 1.88
N LEU A 377 -15.66 10.33 2.27
CA LEU A 377 -15.24 9.28 1.36
C LEU A 377 -16.47 8.48 0.96
N ASN A 378 -16.88 8.56 -0.31
CA ASN A 378 -18.04 7.83 -0.80
C ASN A 378 -17.61 6.48 -1.36
N VAL A 379 -17.65 5.45 -0.53
CA VAL A 379 -17.27 4.08 -0.94
C VAL A 379 -18.31 3.54 -1.90
N ARG A 380 -17.88 3.24 -3.13
CA ARG A 380 -18.71 2.62 -4.17
C ARG A 380 -18.74 1.10 -4.04
N ALA A 381 -17.61 0.51 -3.70
CA ALA A 381 -17.46 -0.93 -3.55
C ALA A 381 -16.27 -1.27 -2.64
N TYR A 382 -16.42 -2.31 -1.82
CA TYR A 382 -15.33 -2.94 -1.09
C TYR A 382 -15.53 -4.45 -1.11
N ASP A 383 -14.78 -5.14 -1.97
CA ASP A 383 -15.04 -6.55 -2.29
C ASP A 383 -13.75 -7.26 -2.73
N CYS A 384 -13.83 -8.57 -2.96
CA CYS A 384 -12.74 -9.38 -3.43
C CYS A 384 -13.03 -10.05 -4.78
N LEU A 385 -12.01 -10.06 -5.65
CA LEU A 385 -12.06 -10.76 -6.92
C LEU A 385 -12.01 -12.29 -6.71
N PRO A 386 -12.43 -13.10 -7.69
CA PRO A 386 -12.32 -14.56 -7.61
C PRO A 386 -10.88 -15.05 -7.37
N VAL A 387 -10.77 -16.31 -6.91
CA VAL A 387 -9.46 -16.97 -6.73
C VAL A 387 -8.78 -17.10 -8.10
N LEU A 388 -7.48 -16.81 -8.14
CA LEU A 388 -6.65 -17.04 -9.34
C LEU A 388 -5.74 -18.25 -9.10
N ARG A 389 -5.48 -19.03 -10.16
CA ARG A 389 -4.60 -20.22 -10.06
C ARG A 389 -3.22 -19.93 -9.47
N MET A 390 -2.73 -18.73 -9.68
CA MET A 390 -1.39 -18.32 -9.32
C MET A 390 -1.19 -18.03 -7.82
N SER A 391 -2.27 -17.95 -7.03
CA SER A 391 -2.19 -17.53 -5.63
C SER A 391 -3.16 -18.30 -4.74
N ASP A 392 -2.75 -18.49 -3.49
CA ASP A 392 -3.59 -18.95 -2.39
C ASP A 392 -4.37 -17.81 -1.71
N HIS A 393 -4.29 -16.60 -2.28
CA HIS A 393 -5.04 -15.41 -1.89
C HIS A 393 -6.03 -14.95 -2.97
N ARG A 394 -7.04 -14.18 -2.56
CA ARG A 394 -7.94 -13.42 -3.44
C ARG A 394 -7.53 -11.94 -3.48
N PRO A 395 -7.52 -11.29 -4.66
CA PRO A 395 -7.37 -9.85 -4.73
C PRO A 395 -8.54 -9.14 -4.02
N VAL A 396 -8.27 -8.07 -3.27
CA VAL A 396 -9.28 -7.24 -2.59
C VAL A 396 -9.18 -5.82 -3.10
N PHE A 397 -10.29 -5.15 -3.35
CA PHE A 397 -10.29 -3.77 -3.82
C PHE A 397 -11.29 -2.90 -3.07
N LEU A 398 -10.94 -1.63 -2.94
CA LEU A 398 -11.80 -0.54 -2.55
C LEU A 398 -11.96 0.40 -3.76
N ARG A 399 -13.19 0.71 -4.13
CA ARG A 399 -13.52 1.81 -5.03
C ARG A 399 -14.21 2.91 -4.26
N VAL A 400 -13.71 4.13 -4.35
CA VAL A 400 -14.16 5.24 -3.51
C VAL A 400 -14.02 6.57 -4.24
N ASP A 401 -15.02 7.44 -4.09
CA ASP A 401 -14.88 8.84 -4.47
C ASP A 401 -14.22 9.61 -3.32
N VAL A 402 -13.05 10.15 -3.59
CA VAL A 402 -12.28 10.93 -2.62
C VAL A 402 -12.57 12.40 -2.83
N PRO A 403 -13.15 13.13 -1.86
CA PRO A 403 -13.43 14.54 -2.02
C PRO A 403 -12.11 15.33 -2.18
N LEU A 404 -12.11 16.27 -3.12
CA LEU A 404 -10.96 17.14 -3.34
C LEU A 404 -10.96 18.26 -2.30
N ILE A 405 -10.19 18.03 -1.23
CA ILE A 405 -10.02 18.97 -0.12
C ILE A 405 -8.62 19.56 -0.21
N THR A 406 -8.54 20.89 -0.18
CA THR A 406 -7.26 21.60 -0.27
C THR A 406 -6.39 21.34 0.96
N PRO A 407 -5.05 21.40 0.85
CA PRO A 407 -4.16 21.21 2.00
C PRO A 407 -4.49 22.12 3.20
N ASN A 408 -4.89 23.37 2.93
CA ASN A 408 -5.23 24.34 3.97
C ASN A 408 -6.52 23.98 4.73
N GLU A 409 -7.53 23.45 4.04
CA GLU A 409 -8.77 22.98 4.67
C GLU A 409 -8.56 21.67 5.42
N MET A 410 -7.74 20.77 4.86
CA MET A 410 -7.43 19.48 5.46
C MET A 410 -6.59 19.62 6.74
N ALA A 411 -5.80 20.69 6.87
CA ALA A 411 -5.01 20.95 8.07
C ALA A 411 -5.89 21.17 9.32
N PRO A 412 -5.46 20.69 10.50
CA PRO A 412 -6.18 20.92 11.74
C PRO A 412 -6.19 22.42 12.11
N PRO A 413 -7.34 23.00 12.49
CA PRO A 413 -7.41 24.38 12.94
C PRO A 413 -6.75 24.57 14.32
N SER A 414 -6.36 25.80 14.63
CA SER A 414 -5.83 26.16 15.96
C SER A 414 -6.92 26.07 17.03
N GLY A 415 -6.59 25.51 18.21
CA GLY A 415 -7.51 25.49 19.37
C GLY A 415 -8.59 24.41 19.35
N LEU A 416 -8.29 23.23 18.80
CA LEU A 416 -9.22 22.08 18.78
C LEU A 416 -9.55 21.54 20.18
N ASP A 417 -10.78 21.03 20.32
CA ASP A 417 -11.27 20.31 21.50
C ASP A 417 -10.38 19.08 21.82
N PRO A 418 -10.06 18.79 23.10
CA PRO A 418 -9.33 17.59 23.51
C PRO A 418 -9.86 16.26 22.94
N ASP A 419 -11.15 16.10 22.58
CA ASP A 419 -11.58 14.85 21.91
C ASP A 419 -11.10 14.73 20.45
N THR A 420 -10.80 15.85 19.80
CA THR A 420 -10.14 15.88 18.48
C THR A 420 -8.64 15.56 18.57
N SER A 421 -8.07 15.54 19.78
CA SER A 421 -6.64 15.23 20.02
C SER A 421 -6.23 13.80 19.65
N LYS A 422 -7.19 12.90 19.45
CA LYS A 422 -6.96 11.50 19.07
C LYS A 422 -6.81 11.30 17.56
N ASP A 423 -7.15 12.29 16.73
CA ASP A 423 -6.93 12.20 15.29
C ASP A 423 -5.41 12.18 15.01
N PRO A 424 -4.89 11.17 14.28
CA PRO A 424 -3.47 11.09 13.95
C PRO A 424 -2.90 12.32 13.25
N ARG A 425 -3.74 13.12 12.56
CA ARG A 425 -3.36 14.38 11.90
C ARG A 425 -3.11 15.53 12.87
N VAL A 426 -3.65 15.46 14.08
CA VAL A 426 -3.39 16.45 15.14
C VAL A 426 -2.13 16.05 15.91
N ARG A 427 -2.05 14.79 16.31
CA ARG A 427 -0.92 14.26 17.06
C ARG A 427 -0.54 12.88 16.54
N LEU A 428 0.74 12.74 16.19
CA LEU A 428 1.28 11.45 15.79
C LEU A 428 1.11 10.42 16.92
N PRO A 429 0.52 9.23 16.63
CA PRO A 429 0.42 8.16 17.61
C PRO A 429 1.78 7.65 18.08
N VAL A 430 2.79 7.76 17.23
CA VAL A 430 4.16 7.33 17.49
C VAL A 430 5.12 8.33 16.85
N GLU A 431 6.15 8.72 17.58
CA GLU A 431 7.19 9.65 17.11
C GLU A 431 8.01 9.05 15.96
N ILE A 432 8.44 9.91 15.05
CA ILE A 432 9.33 9.53 13.95
C ILE A 432 10.72 9.29 14.50
N ASP A 433 11.37 8.24 14.02
CA ASP A 433 12.77 7.94 14.29
C ASP A 433 13.64 8.53 13.16
N PRO A 434 14.38 9.64 13.39
CA PRO A 434 15.20 10.24 12.34
C PRO A 434 16.33 9.32 11.86
N GLU A 435 16.90 8.51 12.75
CA GLU A 435 18.01 7.61 12.44
C GLU A 435 17.57 6.42 11.57
N ALA A 436 16.26 6.14 11.50
CA ALA A 436 15.71 5.12 10.61
C ALA A 436 15.97 5.44 9.13
N TRP A 437 16.24 6.70 8.76
CA TRP A 437 16.54 7.07 7.37
C TRP A 437 17.83 6.41 6.86
N GLU A 438 18.94 6.56 7.58
CA GLU A 438 20.22 5.96 7.19
C GLU A 438 20.21 4.44 7.28
N ARG A 439 19.56 3.90 8.33
CA ARG A 439 19.45 2.45 8.54
C ARG A 439 18.73 1.77 7.38
N ARG A 440 17.68 2.38 6.84
CA ARG A 440 16.97 1.90 5.64
C ARG A 440 17.81 1.96 4.38
N ALA A 441 18.51 3.07 4.14
CA ALA A 441 19.40 3.18 2.99
C ALA A 441 20.51 2.11 3.01
N ALA A 442 21.04 1.81 4.20
CA ALA A 442 21.99 0.72 4.39
C ALA A 442 21.34 -0.66 4.20
N ALA A 443 20.13 -0.88 4.70
CA ALA A 443 19.38 -2.12 4.51
C ALA A 443 19.12 -2.38 3.03
N ARG A 444 18.73 -1.36 2.25
CA ARG A 444 18.49 -1.49 0.80
C ARG A 444 19.73 -1.94 0.04
N ARG A 445 20.92 -1.40 0.37
CA ARG A 445 22.19 -1.86 -0.21
C ARG A 445 22.45 -3.34 0.11
N LYS A 446 22.18 -3.76 1.34
CA LYS A 446 22.34 -5.16 1.77
C LYS A 446 21.33 -6.08 1.09
N GLU A 447 20.09 -5.65 0.90
CA GLU A 447 19.09 -6.39 0.13
C GLU A 447 19.56 -6.65 -1.30
N VAL A 448 20.04 -5.62 -2.00
CA VAL A 448 20.55 -5.77 -3.38
C VAL A 448 21.71 -6.77 -3.44
N MET A 449 22.67 -6.67 -2.51
CA MET A 449 23.78 -7.63 -2.42
C MET A 449 23.29 -9.05 -2.17
N ALA A 450 22.41 -9.24 -1.18
CA ALA A 450 21.80 -10.53 -0.88
C ALA A 450 20.99 -11.07 -2.08
N GLY A 451 20.30 -10.20 -2.81
CA GLY A 451 19.56 -10.52 -4.03
C GLY A 451 20.46 -11.10 -5.10
N TRP A 452 21.60 -10.45 -5.39
CA TRP A 452 22.59 -10.96 -6.34
C TRP A 452 23.23 -12.27 -5.87
N SER A 453 23.56 -12.40 -4.59
CA SER A 453 24.07 -13.67 -4.05
C SER A 453 23.05 -14.80 -4.20
N MET A 454 21.78 -14.56 -3.86
CA MET A 454 20.73 -15.56 -4.06
C MET A 454 20.56 -15.90 -5.54
N TYR A 455 20.56 -14.90 -6.43
CA TYR A 455 20.42 -15.11 -7.86
C TYR A 455 21.55 -15.98 -8.43
N LEU A 456 22.81 -15.63 -8.14
CA LEU A 456 23.98 -16.31 -8.67
C LEU A 456 24.08 -17.77 -8.19
N TRP A 457 23.76 -18.04 -6.93
CA TRP A 457 23.89 -19.38 -6.35
C TRP A 457 22.63 -20.25 -6.41
N SER A 458 21.45 -19.66 -6.65
CA SER A 458 20.17 -20.39 -6.57
C SER A 458 19.40 -20.44 -7.90
N THR A 459 19.94 -19.91 -8.99
CA THR A 459 19.31 -19.94 -10.32
C THR A 459 20.19 -20.62 -11.36
N LYS A 460 19.57 -21.19 -12.40
CA LYS A 460 20.30 -21.80 -13.52
C LYS A 460 21.15 -20.78 -14.26
N GLN A 461 20.59 -19.59 -14.49
CA GLN A 461 21.29 -18.47 -15.12
C GLN A 461 22.49 -18.02 -14.29
N GLY A 462 22.31 -17.93 -12.96
CA GLY A 462 23.38 -17.64 -12.02
C GLY A 462 24.51 -18.68 -12.09
N ALA A 463 24.15 -19.97 -12.07
CA ALA A 463 25.12 -21.06 -12.20
C ALA A 463 25.90 -20.99 -13.53
N CYS A 464 25.25 -20.65 -14.64
CA CYS A 464 25.93 -20.42 -15.91
C CYS A 464 26.93 -19.26 -15.83
N ILE A 465 26.56 -18.13 -15.22
CA ILE A 465 27.46 -16.98 -15.03
C ILE A 465 28.70 -17.40 -14.24
N LEU A 466 28.50 -18.09 -13.10
CA LEU A 466 29.60 -18.57 -12.26
C LEU A 466 30.50 -19.56 -13.01
N ALA A 467 29.93 -20.48 -13.78
CA ALA A 467 30.68 -21.43 -14.59
C ALA A 467 31.51 -20.73 -15.68
N THR A 468 30.94 -19.73 -16.37
CA THR A 468 31.65 -18.94 -17.37
C THR A 468 32.79 -18.14 -16.75
N MET A 469 32.57 -17.49 -15.60
CA MET A 469 33.61 -16.76 -14.87
C MET A 469 34.75 -17.69 -14.42
N PHE A 470 34.41 -18.87 -13.93
CA PHE A 470 35.39 -19.89 -13.54
C PHE A 470 36.21 -20.37 -14.74
N ALA A 471 35.56 -20.71 -15.86
CA ALA A 471 36.24 -21.13 -17.08
C ALA A 471 37.16 -20.04 -17.64
N PHE A 472 36.72 -18.77 -17.61
CA PHE A 472 37.53 -17.63 -18.00
C PHE A 472 38.75 -17.46 -17.07
N GLY A 473 38.56 -17.54 -15.75
CA GLY A 473 39.64 -17.45 -14.78
C GLY A 473 40.68 -18.56 -14.94
N VAL A 474 40.25 -19.80 -15.16
CA VAL A 474 41.14 -20.93 -15.48
C VAL A 474 41.89 -20.69 -16.79
N GLY A 475 41.21 -20.17 -17.82
CA GLY A 475 41.83 -19.85 -19.11
C GLY A 475 42.90 -18.77 -18.99
N VAL A 476 42.63 -17.68 -18.25
CA VAL A 476 43.61 -16.61 -17.98
C VAL A 476 44.79 -17.14 -17.19
N TYR A 477 44.56 -17.94 -16.14
CA TYR A 477 45.63 -18.55 -15.35
C TYR A 477 46.49 -19.49 -16.20
N TRP A 478 45.88 -20.30 -17.07
CA TRP A 478 46.61 -21.20 -17.95
C TRP A 478 47.46 -20.44 -18.97
N LEU A 479 46.92 -19.38 -19.58
CA LEU A 479 47.70 -18.50 -20.46
C LEU A 479 48.85 -17.82 -19.73
N TYR A 480 48.63 -17.36 -18.49
CA TYR A 480 49.68 -16.77 -17.67
C TYR A 480 50.84 -17.74 -17.37
N GLN A 481 50.57 -19.04 -17.26
CA GLN A 481 51.61 -20.06 -17.04
C GLN A 481 52.40 -20.44 -18.31
N LEU A 482 51.90 -20.06 -19.49
CA LEU A 482 52.54 -20.35 -20.79
C LEU A 482 53.50 -19.25 -21.24
N PHE A 483 53.44 -18.07 -20.63
CA PHE A 483 54.35 -16.94 -20.83
C PHE A 483 55.20 -16.72 -19.58
#